data_AF-A0A3Q0KFN7-F1
#
_entry.id   AF-A0A3Q0KFN7-F1
#
_cell.length_a   1.000
_cell.length_b   1.000
_cell.length_c   1.000
_cell.angle_alpha   90.00
_cell.angle_beta   90.00
_cell.angle_gamma   90.00
#
_symmetry.space_group_name_H-M   'P 1'
#
loop_
_entity.id
_entity.type
_entity.pdbx_description
1 polymer ?
#
loop_
_entity_poly.entity_id
_entity_poly.type
_entity_poly.pdbx_seq_one_letter_code
_entity_poly.pdbx_strand_id
1 'polypeptide(L)'
;MECMLLLCPAANQSDCRPCSPLSKKHQKNWNRYIDLLLSNWEDKLHLPTYYRELKAHPFCCTPGPGYSCRLNLIHEPRKEPRQFYDLTCAKDDFFTPIKCQQDNDIRCCSEKHCNVPTSEELMLLVKDSPSDLYLVAISLLTILCIILFIVSGTLYFLWRRKSDAPIGRDYIITALNCDDEGHSNSDDFLYNVAKIFLSIGCSVLIMVIKFMSNLI
;
A
#
# COMPACT_ATOMS: atom_id res chain seq x y z
N MET A 1 32.24 -24.96 -0.70
CA MET A 1 31.57 -23.64 -0.84
C MET A 1 30.11 -23.90 -1.18
N GLU A 2 29.18 -23.11 -0.65
CA GLU A 2 27.73 -23.34 -0.86
C GLU A 2 27.02 -21.99 -0.87
N CYS A 3 26.16 -21.77 -1.87
CA CYS A 3 25.38 -20.54 -2.04
C CYS A 3 23.90 -20.85 -1.91
N MET A 4 23.12 -19.91 -1.41
CA MET A 4 21.67 -20.01 -1.39
C MET A 4 21.09 -19.84 -2.79
N LEU A 5 19.96 -20.48 -3.04
CA LEU A 5 19.15 -20.37 -4.25
C LEU A 5 17.73 -19.95 -3.90
N LEU A 6 17.22 -18.91 -4.57
CA LEU A 6 15.81 -18.52 -4.43
C LEU A 6 14.90 -19.40 -5.29
N LEU A 7 15.32 -19.68 -6.52
CA LEU A 7 14.55 -20.40 -7.52
C LEU A 7 15.33 -21.61 -8.00
N CYS A 8 14.71 -22.79 -7.96
CA CYS A 8 15.25 -24.00 -8.59
C CYS A 8 14.65 -24.14 -10.00
N PRO A 9 15.42 -23.90 -11.08
CA PRO A 9 14.92 -24.16 -12.42
C PRO A 9 14.74 -25.68 -12.61
N ALA A 10 13.53 -26.10 -13.00
CA ALA A 10 13.17 -27.50 -13.21
C ALA A 10 14.05 -28.23 -14.24
N ALA A 11 14.76 -27.50 -15.11
CA ALA A 11 15.63 -28.07 -16.13
C ALA A 11 16.94 -28.67 -15.58
N ASN A 12 17.45 -28.18 -14.43
CA ASN A 12 18.74 -28.58 -13.86
C ASN A 12 18.59 -28.94 -12.37
N GLN A 13 17.76 -29.93 -12.06
CA GLN A 13 17.52 -30.38 -10.69
C GLN A 13 18.78 -30.89 -9.97
N SER A 14 19.87 -31.20 -10.68
CA SER A 14 21.13 -31.65 -10.07
C SER A 14 21.83 -30.58 -9.21
N ASP A 15 21.62 -29.30 -9.52
CA ASP A 15 22.33 -28.20 -8.85
C ASP A 15 21.53 -27.58 -7.70
N CYS A 16 20.26 -27.97 -7.54
CA CYS A 16 19.41 -27.54 -6.44
C CYS A 16 19.31 -28.64 -5.40
N ARG A 17 19.98 -28.45 -4.26
CA ARG A 17 19.95 -29.39 -3.13
C ARG A 17 19.55 -28.68 -1.84
N PRO A 18 19.05 -29.40 -0.82
CA PRO A 18 18.84 -28.81 0.49
C PRO A 18 20.14 -28.17 1.01
N CYS A 19 20.03 -26.98 1.60
CA CYS A 19 21.18 -26.33 2.20
C CYS A 19 21.69 -27.09 3.42
N SER A 20 23.01 -27.03 3.64
CA SER A 20 23.56 -27.33 4.95
C SER A 20 23.09 -26.28 5.99
N PRO A 21 23.14 -26.59 7.29
CA PRO A 21 22.66 -25.67 8.33
C PRO A 21 23.25 -24.27 8.21
N LEU A 22 22.36 -23.28 8.22
CA LEU A 22 22.70 -21.86 8.19
C LEU A 22 23.23 -21.39 9.54
N SER A 23 24.09 -20.37 9.53
CA SER A 23 24.44 -19.66 10.76
C SER A 23 23.19 -19.00 11.35
N LYS A 24 23.16 -18.75 12.68
CA LYS A 24 22.02 -18.09 13.33
C LYS A 24 21.65 -16.76 12.67
N LYS A 25 22.66 -15.98 12.25
CA LYS A 25 22.47 -14.70 11.55
C LYS A 25 21.85 -14.91 10.17
N HIS A 26 22.41 -15.84 9.38
CA HIS A 26 21.89 -16.13 8.05
C HIS A 26 20.47 -16.71 8.09
N GLN A 27 20.16 -17.60 9.03
CA GLN A 27 18.81 -18.14 9.21
C GLN A 27 17.80 -17.03 9.54
N LYS A 28 18.16 -16.11 10.44
CA LYS A 28 17.30 -14.98 10.79
C LYS A 28 17.00 -14.11 9.57
N ASN A 29 18.04 -13.77 8.80
CA ASN A 29 17.90 -12.93 7.61
C ASN A 29 17.13 -13.64 6.49
N TRP A 30 17.37 -14.94 6.29
CA TRP A 30 16.61 -15.75 5.34
C TRP A 30 15.12 -15.80 5.67
N ASN A 31 14.79 -16.09 6.93
CA ASN A 31 13.40 -16.12 7.37
C ASN A 31 12.72 -14.76 7.14
N ARG A 32 13.41 -13.67 7.51
CA ARG A 32 12.91 -12.31 7.28
C ARG A 32 12.76 -11.98 5.81
N TYR A 33 13.69 -12.43 4.97
CA TYR A 33 13.63 -12.23 3.53
C TYR A 33 12.36 -12.86 2.94
N ILE A 34 12.13 -14.14 3.22
CA ILE A 34 10.95 -14.84 2.75
C ILE A 34 9.65 -14.22 3.29
N ASP A 35 9.65 -13.80 4.55
CA ASP A 35 8.50 -13.10 5.14
C ASP A 35 8.19 -11.77 4.42
N LEU A 36 9.22 -11.02 4.02
CA LEU A 36 9.04 -9.79 3.24
C LEU A 36 8.47 -10.09 1.84
N LEU A 37 8.96 -11.13 1.15
CA LEU A 37 8.40 -11.54 -0.15
C LEU A 37 6.90 -11.84 -0.05
N LEU A 38 6.50 -12.62 0.96
CA LEU A 38 5.10 -12.98 1.20
C LEU A 38 4.27 -11.78 1.69
N SER A 39 4.85 -10.89 2.49
CA SER A 39 4.21 -9.66 2.97
C SER A 39 4.02 -8.63 1.87
N ASN A 40 4.86 -8.62 0.84
CA ASN A 40 4.73 -7.68 -0.28
C ASN A 40 3.82 -8.19 -1.40
N TRP A 41 3.47 -9.47 -1.38
CA TRP A 41 2.53 -10.08 -2.32
C TRP A 41 1.17 -9.36 -2.26
N GLU A 42 0.65 -8.89 -3.37
CA GLU A 42 -0.62 -8.15 -3.47
C GLU A 42 -1.80 -9.09 -3.27
N ASP A 43 -1.82 -10.23 -3.95
CA ASP A 43 -2.86 -11.25 -3.74
C ASP A 43 -2.59 -12.07 -2.46
N LYS A 44 -3.19 -11.63 -1.35
CA LYS A 44 -3.12 -12.34 -0.07
C LYS A 44 -3.93 -13.63 -0.03
N LEU A 45 -4.92 -13.80 -0.92
CA LEU A 45 -5.78 -14.98 -0.94
C LEU A 45 -5.07 -16.17 -1.59
N HIS A 46 -4.23 -15.92 -2.59
CA HIS A 46 -3.48 -16.95 -3.33
C HIS A 46 -1.97 -16.85 -3.12
N LEU A 47 -1.55 -16.84 -1.86
CA LEU A 47 -0.13 -16.84 -1.54
C LEU A 47 0.56 -18.13 -2.04
N PRO A 48 1.70 -18.00 -2.74
CA PRO A 48 2.44 -19.14 -3.27
C PRO A 48 2.95 -20.06 -2.15
N THR A 49 2.62 -21.35 -2.23
CA THR A 49 3.11 -22.38 -1.30
C THR A 49 4.64 -22.54 -1.41
N TYR A 50 5.18 -22.35 -2.61
CA TYR A 50 6.61 -22.46 -2.90
C TYR A 50 7.49 -21.70 -1.90
N TYR A 51 7.24 -20.39 -1.70
CA TYR A 51 8.06 -19.58 -0.81
C TYR A 51 7.87 -19.97 0.68
N ARG A 52 6.68 -20.43 1.07
CA ARG A 52 6.46 -20.93 2.45
C ARG A 52 7.28 -22.17 2.73
N GLU A 53 7.31 -23.11 1.80
CA GLU A 53 8.12 -24.32 1.90
C GLU A 53 9.62 -23.99 1.89
N LEU A 54 10.02 -23.05 1.03
CA LEU A 54 11.39 -22.57 0.90
C LEU A 54 11.93 -21.92 2.20
N LYS A 55 11.06 -21.32 3.01
CA LYS A 55 11.43 -20.81 4.35
C LYS A 55 11.93 -21.92 5.27
N ALA A 56 11.25 -23.05 5.27
CA ALA A 56 11.57 -24.21 6.11
C ALA A 56 12.69 -25.07 5.52
N HIS A 57 12.71 -25.21 4.19
CA HIS A 57 13.63 -26.07 3.45
C HIS A 57 14.34 -25.27 2.36
N PRO A 58 15.35 -24.46 2.72
CA PRO A 58 16.08 -23.66 1.74
C PRO A 58 16.90 -24.53 0.80
N PHE A 59 16.99 -24.08 -0.46
CA PHE A 59 17.83 -24.70 -1.48
C PHE A 59 19.16 -23.97 -1.64
N CYS A 60 20.18 -24.74 -1.97
CA CYS A 60 21.53 -24.30 -2.19
C CYS A 60 22.15 -24.99 -3.40
N CYS A 61 23.21 -24.37 -3.93
CA CYS A 61 24.07 -24.91 -4.98
C CYS A 61 25.54 -24.92 -4.54
N THR A 62 26.32 -25.76 -5.20
CA THR A 62 27.79 -25.73 -5.08
C THR A 62 28.36 -25.03 -6.30
N PRO A 63 28.97 -23.86 -6.15
CA PRO A 63 29.64 -23.20 -7.28
C PRO A 63 30.82 -24.06 -7.74
N GLY A 64 30.91 -24.28 -9.06
CA GLY A 64 32.04 -24.92 -9.70
C GLY A 64 33.24 -23.97 -9.86
N PRO A 65 34.32 -24.39 -10.52
CA PRO A 65 35.45 -23.52 -10.84
C PRO A 65 35.01 -22.32 -11.70
N GLY A 66 35.35 -21.10 -11.26
CA GLY A 66 34.94 -19.86 -11.93
C GLY A 66 33.46 -19.52 -11.75
N TYR A 67 32.85 -19.95 -10.64
CA TYR A 67 31.52 -19.53 -10.21
C TYR A 67 31.61 -18.82 -8.86
N SER A 68 30.75 -17.82 -8.66
CA SER A 68 30.58 -17.15 -7.37
C SER A 68 29.14 -17.26 -6.87
N CYS A 69 28.94 -17.01 -5.57
CA CYS A 69 27.61 -16.74 -5.06
C CYS A 69 27.20 -15.34 -5.52
N ARG A 70 25.97 -15.19 -5.98
CA ARG A 70 25.42 -13.91 -6.41
C ARG A 70 24.10 -13.61 -5.71
N LEU A 71 23.93 -12.34 -5.40
CA LEU A 71 22.71 -11.70 -4.94
C LEU A 71 22.42 -10.57 -5.92
N ASN A 72 21.21 -10.54 -6.50
CA ASN A 72 20.83 -9.53 -7.49
C ASN A 72 19.45 -8.97 -7.15
N LEU A 73 19.33 -7.66 -6.94
CA LEU A 73 18.05 -7.00 -6.73
C LEU A 73 17.30 -6.90 -8.06
N ILE A 74 16.15 -7.56 -8.14
CA ILE A 74 15.28 -7.57 -9.30
C ILE A 74 14.07 -6.68 -9.03
N HIS A 75 13.77 -5.81 -10.01
CA HIS A 75 12.55 -5.03 -10.08
C HIS A 75 11.70 -5.57 -11.24
N GLU A 76 10.64 -6.30 -10.94
CA GLU A 76 9.74 -6.93 -11.91
C GLU A 76 8.39 -6.18 -11.95
N PRO A 77 8.14 -5.36 -12.99
CA PRO A 77 6.94 -4.54 -13.05
C PRO A 77 5.66 -5.33 -13.36
N ARG A 78 5.76 -6.55 -13.90
CA ARG A 78 4.60 -7.27 -14.47
C ARG A 78 4.16 -8.50 -13.68
N LYS A 79 5.02 -9.03 -12.82
CA LYS A 79 4.77 -10.28 -12.09
C LYS A 79 5.17 -10.14 -10.64
N GLU A 80 4.49 -10.89 -9.79
CA GLU A 80 4.83 -10.95 -8.38
C GLU A 80 5.93 -12.00 -8.12
N PRO A 81 6.85 -11.76 -7.18
CA PRO A 81 7.00 -10.53 -6.40
C PRO A 81 7.61 -9.39 -7.24
N ARG A 82 7.10 -8.15 -7.08
CA ARG A 82 7.54 -7.00 -7.89
C ARG A 82 8.96 -6.51 -7.59
N GLN A 83 9.45 -6.79 -6.39
CA GLN A 83 10.81 -6.46 -5.99
C GLN A 83 11.32 -7.57 -5.08
N PHE A 84 12.46 -8.16 -5.44
CA PHE A 84 13.03 -9.27 -4.71
C PHE A 84 14.51 -9.43 -5.03
N TYR A 85 15.25 -10.12 -4.18
CA TYR A 85 16.60 -10.53 -4.47
C TYR A 85 16.64 -11.92 -5.13
N ASP A 86 17.21 -12.03 -6.31
CA ASP A 86 17.55 -13.33 -6.90
C ASP A 86 18.90 -13.83 -6.34
N LEU A 87 18.90 -15.02 -5.75
CA LEU A 87 20.07 -15.66 -5.17
C LEU A 87 20.46 -16.84 -6.04
N THR A 88 21.68 -16.86 -6.57
CA THR A 88 22.13 -17.91 -7.50
C THR A 88 23.63 -18.25 -7.34
N CYS A 89 24.03 -19.41 -7.88
CA CYS A 89 25.41 -19.68 -8.27
C CYS A 89 25.56 -19.30 -9.74
N ALA A 90 26.34 -18.25 -10.03
CA ALA A 90 26.54 -17.78 -11.40
C ALA A 90 27.99 -18.01 -11.82
N LYS A 91 28.18 -18.35 -13.10
CA LYS A 91 29.52 -18.41 -13.69
C LYS A 91 30.05 -16.99 -13.84
N ASP A 92 31.29 -16.79 -13.45
CA ASP A 92 31.99 -15.54 -13.63
C ASP A 92 32.21 -15.32 -15.14
N ASP A 93 31.52 -14.33 -15.69
CA ASP A 93 31.76 -13.81 -17.03
C ASP A 93 32.85 -12.72 -16.99
N PHE A 94 33.33 -12.31 -18.17
CA PHE A 94 34.35 -11.26 -18.28
C PHE A 94 33.91 -9.92 -17.62
N PHE A 95 32.60 -9.67 -17.54
CA PHE A 95 32.03 -8.46 -16.94
C PHE A 95 31.70 -8.61 -15.47
N THR A 96 31.87 -9.79 -14.87
CA THR A 96 31.48 -10.08 -13.50
C THR A 96 32.23 -9.19 -12.51
N PRO A 97 33.56 -8.99 -12.62
CA PRO A 97 34.25 -8.06 -11.73
C PRO A 97 33.69 -6.63 -11.77
N ILE A 98 33.27 -6.16 -12.96
CA ILE A 98 32.71 -4.83 -13.16
C ILE A 98 31.31 -4.76 -12.53
N LYS A 99 30.44 -5.72 -12.84
CA LYS A 99 29.08 -5.81 -12.31
C LYS A 99 29.08 -5.88 -10.77
N CYS A 100 29.94 -6.71 -10.20
CA CYS A 100 30.01 -6.92 -8.75
C CYS A 100 30.67 -5.78 -7.97
N GLN A 101 31.38 -4.86 -8.62
CA GLN A 101 32.02 -3.70 -7.97
C GLN A 101 31.27 -2.39 -8.19
N GLN A 102 30.61 -2.20 -9.34
CA GLN A 102 29.97 -0.94 -9.70
C GLN A 102 28.45 -0.92 -9.53
N ASP A 103 27.80 -2.07 -9.53
CA ASP A 103 26.35 -2.15 -9.45
C ASP A 103 25.89 -2.40 -8.01
N ASN A 104 25.17 -1.44 -7.43
CA ASN A 104 24.64 -1.57 -6.07
C ASN A 104 23.57 -2.66 -5.95
N ASP A 105 22.96 -3.04 -7.07
CA ASP A 105 21.92 -4.09 -7.10
C ASP A 105 22.54 -5.49 -7.11
N ILE A 106 23.85 -5.62 -7.40
CA ILE A 106 24.53 -6.92 -7.53
C ILE A 106 25.65 -7.05 -6.51
N ARG A 107 25.54 -8.07 -5.66
CA ARG A 107 26.62 -8.48 -4.76
C ARG A 107 27.13 -9.88 -5.11
N CYS A 108 28.45 -10.00 -5.23
CA CYS A 108 29.12 -11.26 -5.49
C CYS A 108 30.07 -11.59 -4.35
N CYS A 109 30.10 -12.85 -3.96
CA CYS A 109 30.90 -13.27 -2.81
C CYS A 109 31.26 -14.74 -2.90
N SER A 110 32.31 -15.13 -2.15
CA SER A 110 32.89 -16.48 -2.24
C SER A 110 32.78 -17.31 -0.95
N GLU A 111 32.12 -16.78 0.07
CA GLU A 111 31.96 -17.45 1.36
C GLU A 111 30.68 -18.30 1.42
N LYS A 112 30.60 -19.19 2.41
CA LYS A 112 29.43 -20.06 2.61
C LYS A 112 28.19 -19.24 2.96
N HIS A 113 27.12 -19.39 2.18
CA HIS A 113 25.83 -18.70 2.32
C HIS A 113 25.96 -17.17 2.32
N CYS A 114 27.02 -16.64 1.74
CA CYS A 114 27.32 -15.21 1.79
C CYS A 114 26.30 -14.37 1.03
N ASN A 115 25.60 -14.96 0.05
CA ASN A 115 24.56 -14.30 -0.73
C ASN A 115 23.21 -14.21 0.01
N VAL A 116 23.12 -14.58 1.30
CA VAL A 116 21.95 -14.22 2.10
C VAL A 116 21.89 -12.68 2.25
N PRO A 117 20.73 -12.04 2.03
CA PRO A 117 20.60 -10.59 2.21
C PRO A 117 20.98 -10.13 3.61
N THR A 118 21.65 -8.98 3.71
CA THR A 118 21.92 -8.33 5.00
C THR A 118 20.68 -7.62 5.54
N SER A 119 20.73 -7.16 6.79
CA SER A 119 19.60 -6.44 7.38
C SER A 119 19.30 -5.13 6.63
N GLU A 120 20.34 -4.49 6.11
CA GLU A 120 20.30 -3.24 5.37
C GLU A 120 19.72 -3.45 3.97
N GLU A 121 20.18 -4.49 3.25
CA GLU A 121 19.62 -4.91 1.96
C GLU A 121 18.12 -5.25 2.08
N LEU A 122 17.73 -5.93 3.17
CA LEU A 122 16.31 -6.23 3.42
C LEU A 122 15.44 -5.01 3.65
N MET A 123 15.99 -3.86 4.04
CA MET A 123 15.20 -2.63 4.19
C MET A 123 14.72 -2.09 2.84
N LEU A 124 15.46 -2.36 1.75
CA LEU A 124 15.05 -1.96 0.40
C LEU A 124 13.80 -2.71 -0.08
N LEU A 125 13.49 -3.84 0.54
CA LEU A 125 12.29 -4.63 0.24
C LEU A 125 11.12 -4.31 1.17
N VAL A 126 11.25 -3.42 2.14
CA VAL A 126 10.10 -3.06 2.96
C VAL A 126 9.19 -2.17 2.13
N LYS A 127 7.99 -2.66 1.80
CA LYS A 127 6.96 -1.80 1.20
C LYS A 127 6.59 -0.75 2.23
N ASP A 128 6.83 0.51 1.92
CA ASP A 128 6.33 1.61 2.74
C ASP A 128 4.81 1.47 2.81
N SER A 129 4.31 1.05 3.97
CA SER A 129 2.89 1.17 4.27
C SER A 129 2.53 2.66 4.16
N PRO A 130 1.36 3.03 3.61
CA PRO A 130 0.92 4.42 3.67
C PRO A 130 1.01 4.85 5.13
N SER A 131 1.83 5.86 5.39
CA SER A 131 2.24 6.26 6.74
C SER A 131 1.01 6.50 7.60
N ASP A 132 1.09 6.27 8.92
CA ASP A 132 -0.03 6.50 9.84
C ASP A 132 -0.64 7.91 9.69
N LEU A 133 0.16 8.90 9.26
CA LEU A 133 -0.29 10.24 8.91
C LEU A 133 -1.33 10.26 7.79
N TYR A 134 -1.22 9.36 6.81
CA TYR A 134 -2.18 9.18 5.73
C TYR A 134 -3.51 8.63 6.25
N LEU A 135 -3.46 7.63 7.15
CA LEU A 135 -4.65 7.10 7.83
C LEU A 135 -5.32 8.14 8.75
N VAL A 136 -4.52 8.95 9.45
CA VAL A 136 -5.00 10.08 10.26
C VAL A 136 -5.68 11.13 9.38
N ALA A 137 -5.09 11.48 8.24
CA ALA A 137 -5.67 12.43 7.30
C ALA A 137 -7.01 11.94 6.73
N ILE A 138 -7.10 10.66 6.33
CA ILE A 138 -8.35 10.06 5.86
C ILE A 138 -9.41 10.04 6.97
N SER A 139 -9.00 9.71 8.20
CA SER A 139 -9.92 9.69 9.35
C SER A 139 -10.48 11.08 9.64
N LEU A 140 -9.64 12.12 9.62
CA LEU A 140 -10.06 13.51 9.80
C LEU A 140 -11.00 13.99 8.69
N LEU A 141 -10.71 13.66 7.43
CA LEU A 141 -11.59 13.98 6.30
C LEU A 141 -12.94 13.29 6.42
N THR A 142 -12.96 12.04 6.88
CA THR A 142 -14.19 11.28 7.09
C THR A 142 -15.04 11.89 8.20
N ILE A 143 -14.44 12.26 9.33
CA ILE A 143 -15.13 12.93 10.44
C ILE A 143 -15.73 14.27 9.97
N LEU A 144 -14.96 15.05 9.21
CA LEU A 144 -15.43 16.33 8.68
C LEU A 144 -16.63 16.15 7.74
N CYS A 145 -16.61 15.12 6.89
CA CYS A 145 -17.75 14.78 6.05
C CYS A 145 -18.99 14.44 6.88
N ILE A 146 -18.86 13.61 7.93
CA ILE A 146 -19.98 13.24 8.81
C ILE A 146 -20.57 14.48 9.49
N ILE A 147 -19.74 15.39 10.00
CA ILE A 147 -20.20 16.63 10.62
C ILE A 147 -21.01 17.47 9.62
N LEU A 148 -20.52 17.63 8.38
CA LEU A 148 -21.22 18.37 7.33
C LEU A 148 -22.57 17.71 6.98
N PHE A 149 -22.66 16.38 6.96
CA PHE A 149 -23.93 15.67 6.76
C PHE A 149 -24.92 15.90 7.92
N ILE A 150 -24.45 15.91 9.17
CA ILE A 150 -25.30 16.17 10.32
C ILE A 150 -25.79 17.63 10.33
N VAL A 151 -24.91 18.59 10.06
CA VAL A 151 -25.28 20.01 9.99
C VAL A 151 -26.26 20.27 8.85
N SER A 152 -26.03 19.72 7.66
CA SER A 152 -26.97 19.86 6.54
C SER A 152 -28.31 19.19 6.81
N GLY A 153 -28.31 17.98 7.39
CA GLY A 153 -29.55 17.29 7.77
C GLY A 153 -30.35 18.02 8.86
N THR A 154 -29.67 18.58 9.87
CA THR A 154 -30.32 19.37 10.94
C THR A 154 -30.86 20.70 10.41
N LEU A 155 -30.11 21.41 9.56
CA LEU A 155 -30.58 22.64 8.91
C LEU A 155 -31.79 22.37 8.01
N TYR A 156 -31.76 21.28 7.23
CA TYR A 156 -32.90 20.86 6.41
C TYR A 156 -34.13 20.52 7.27
N PHE A 157 -33.94 19.81 8.39
CA PHE A 157 -35.02 19.50 9.32
C PHE A 157 -35.62 20.76 9.96
N LEU A 158 -34.79 21.70 10.38
CA LEU A 158 -35.24 22.99 10.93
C LEU A 158 -35.99 23.83 9.90
N TRP A 159 -35.52 23.85 8.65
CA TRP A 159 -36.21 24.54 7.55
C TRP A 159 -37.58 23.93 7.24
N ARG A 160 -37.66 22.59 7.19
CA ARG A 160 -38.93 21.88 7.03
C ARG A 160 -39.90 22.19 8.16
N ARG A 161 -39.43 22.21 9.41
CA ARG A 161 -40.26 22.52 10.59
C ARG A 161 -40.78 23.96 10.61
N LYS A 162 -40.03 24.90 10.03
CA LYS A 162 -40.47 26.31 9.85
C LYS A 162 -41.47 26.45 8.69
N SER A 163 -41.34 25.61 7.66
CA SER A 163 -42.25 25.59 6.50
C SER A 163 -43.58 24.87 6.81
N ASP A 164 -43.57 23.90 7.72
CA ASP A 164 -44.75 23.19 8.23
C ASP A 164 -45.37 23.88 9.47
N ALA A 165 -44.95 25.11 9.81
CA ALA A 165 -45.63 25.88 10.86
C ALA A 165 -47.06 26.20 10.39
N PRO A 166 -48.11 25.77 11.12
CA PRO A 166 -49.48 26.06 10.72
C PRO A 166 -49.67 27.58 10.71
N ILE A 167 -50.19 28.10 9.60
CA ILE A 167 -50.78 29.44 9.52
C ILE A 167 -52.04 29.42 10.42
N GLY A 168 -51.82 29.49 11.73
CA GLY A 168 -52.82 29.62 12.76
C GLY A 168 -52.89 31.09 13.15
N ARG A 169 -54.07 31.68 12.91
CA ARG A 169 -54.55 33.01 13.36
C ARG A 169 -53.74 33.60 14.51
N ASP A 170 -53.08 34.73 14.28
CA ASP A 170 -53.02 35.88 15.22
C ASP A 170 -52.09 37.00 14.74
N TYR A 171 -52.20 37.43 13.47
CA TYR A 171 -51.64 38.71 13.03
C TYR A 171 -52.64 39.48 12.16
N ILE A 172 -53.87 39.64 12.67
CA ILE A 172 -54.77 40.74 12.30
C ILE A 172 -54.67 41.82 13.39
N ILE A 173 -53.48 42.20 13.84
CA ILE A 173 -53.24 43.46 14.58
C ILE A 173 -51.84 43.98 14.24
N THR A 174 -51.53 44.14 12.96
CA THR A 174 -50.43 45.03 12.51
C THR A 174 -50.69 45.55 11.08
N ALA A 175 -51.95 45.80 10.75
CA ALA A 175 -52.36 46.42 9.47
C ALA A 175 -52.57 47.95 9.61
N LEU A 176 -52.02 48.57 10.66
CA LEU A 176 -52.07 50.01 10.90
C LEU A 176 -50.70 50.48 11.39
N ASN A 177 -49.71 50.38 10.51
CA ASN A 177 -48.66 51.39 10.35
C ASN A 177 -47.90 51.05 9.08
N CYS A 178 -48.00 51.95 8.12
CA CYS A 178 -47.18 51.95 6.92
C CYS A 178 -45.71 52.03 7.34
N ASP A 179 -44.91 51.04 6.94
CA ASP A 179 -43.58 51.32 6.43
C ASP A 179 -43.18 50.24 5.42
N ASP A 180 -42.78 50.75 4.28
CA ASP A 180 -42.11 50.07 3.17
C ASP A 180 -40.78 49.52 3.68
N GLU A 181 -40.46 48.25 3.46
CA GLU A 181 -39.13 47.80 3.03
C GLU A 181 -39.03 46.28 2.90
N GLY A 182 -38.42 45.85 1.78
CA GLY A 182 -37.43 44.77 1.87
C GLY A 182 -37.87 43.39 1.40
N HIS A 183 -37.76 43.18 0.10
CA HIS A 183 -37.68 41.92 -0.62
C HIS A 183 -37.10 40.71 0.16
N SER A 184 -37.82 39.60 0.05
CA SER A 184 -37.35 38.22 0.17
C SER A 184 -35.97 38.01 -0.45
N ASN A 185 -34.94 37.78 0.38
CA ASN A 185 -33.59 37.45 -0.07
C ASN A 185 -32.91 36.35 0.78
N SER A 186 -33.54 35.91 1.89
CA SER A 186 -32.94 34.95 2.84
C SER A 186 -33.19 33.50 2.46
N ASP A 187 -34.32 33.18 1.82
CA ASP A 187 -34.69 31.80 1.51
C ASP A 187 -33.92 31.25 0.30
N ASP A 188 -33.63 32.11 -0.69
CA ASP A 188 -32.78 31.76 -1.83
C ASP A 188 -31.31 31.58 -1.41
N PHE A 189 -30.81 32.33 -0.42
CA PHE A 189 -29.44 32.16 0.07
C PHE A 189 -29.27 30.82 0.78
N LEU A 190 -30.17 30.45 1.69
CA LEU A 190 -30.13 29.19 2.41
C LEU A 190 -30.31 27.97 1.48
N TYR A 191 -31.19 28.07 0.49
CA TYR A 191 -31.37 27.02 -0.51
C TYR A 191 -30.12 26.85 -1.39
N ASN A 192 -29.54 27.95 -1.87
CA ASN A 192 -28.31 27.90 -2.67
C ASN A 192 -27.11 27.39 -1.85
N VAL A 193 -27.00 27.77 -0.58
CA VAL A 193 -25.98 27.27 0.35
C VAL A 193 -26.15 25.77 0.58
N ALA A 194 -27.37 25.29 0.87
CA ALA A 194 -27.65 23.86 1.03
C ALA A 194 -27.35 23.06 -0.25
N LYS A 195 -27.66 23.62 -1.42
CA LYS A 195 -27.37 23.00 -2.73
C LYS A 195 -25.86 22.95 -3.02
N ILE A 196 -25.10 23.97 -2.65
CA ILE A 196 -23.63 23.99 -2.74
C ILE A 196 -23.04 22.95 -1.77
N PHE A 197 -23.52 22.88 -0.53
CA PHE A 197 -23.05 21.89 0.44
C PHE A 197 -23.39 20.45 0.03
N LEU A 198 -24.58 20.19 -0.53
CA LEU A 198 -24.91 18.89 -1.10
C LEU A 198 -24.03 18.57 -2.32
N SER A 199 -23.79 19.54 -3.19
CA SER A 199 -22.96 19.35 -4.39
C SER A 199 -21.50 19.06 -4.02
N ILE A 200 -20.94 19.78 -3.05
CA ILE A 200 -19.59 19.55 -2.53
C ILE A 200 -19.54 18.22 -1.79
N GLY A 201 -20.50 17.94 -0.91
CA GLY A 201 -20.59 16.68 -0.19
C GLY A 201 -20.72 15.47 -1.11
N CYS A 202 -21.50 15.57 -2.18
CA CYS A 202 -21.66 14.51 -3.19
C CYS A 202 -20.40 14.36 -4.05
N SER A 203 -19.74 15.46 -4.43
CA SER A 203 -18.48 15.42 -5.18
C SER A 203 -17.36 14.80 -4.35
N VAL A 204 -17.25 15.14 -3.05
CA VAL A 204 -16.28 14.56 -2.12
C VAL A 204 -16.59 13.10 -1.86
N LEU A 205 -17.86 12.74 -1.66
CA LEU A 205 -18.28 11.34 -1.49
C LEU A 205 -17.98 10.50 -2.74
N ILE A 206 -18.22 11.02 -3.94
CA ILE A 206 -17.87 10.36 -5.20
C ILE A 206 -16.35 10.24 -5.34
N MET A 207 -15.57 11.24 -4.92
CA MET A 207 -14.11 11.19 -4.93
C MET A 207 -13.61 10.11 -3.96
N VAL A 208 -14.16 10.04 -2.75
CA VAL A 208 -13.84 9.03 -1.74
C VAL A 208 -14.23 7.63 -2.22
N ILE A 209 -15.41 7.46 -2.82
CA ILE A 209 -15.84 6.17 -3.38
C ILE A 209 -14.95 5.75 -4.54
N LYS A 210 -14.67 6.64 -5.51
CA LYS A 210 -13.75 6.34 -6.62
C LYS A 210 -12.34 6.05 -6.15
N PHE A 211 -11.90 6.68 -5.07
CA PHE A 211 -10.58 6.45 -4.49
C PHE A 211 -10.52 5.10 -3.76
N MET A 212 -11.55 4.77 -2.98
CA MET A 212 -11.68 3.48 -2.30
C MET A 212 -11.82 2.32 -3.30
N SER A 213 -12.50 2.52 -4.44
CA SER A 213 -12.59 1.53 -5.51
C SER A 213 -11.29 1.33 -6.30
N ASN A 214 -10.30 2.22 -6.19
CA ASN A 214 -8.96 2.02 -6.76
C ASN A 214 -7.97 1.40 -5.75
N LEU A 215 -8.41 1.20 -4.51
CA LEU A 215 -7.62 0.66 -3.40
C LEU A 215 -7.98 -0.81 -3.06
N ILE A 216 -9.05 -1.34 -3.65
CA ILE A 216 -9.46 -2.76 -3.66
C ILE A 216 -9.07 -3.35 -5.00
#